data_AF-A0A257JFJ0-F1
#
_entry.id   AF-A0A257JFJ0-F1
#
_cell.length_a   1.000
_cell.length_b   1.000
_cell.length_c   1.000
_cell.angle_alpha   90.00
_cell.angle_beta   90.00
_cell.angle_gamma   90.00
#
_symmetry.space_group_name_H-M   'P 1'
#
loop_
_entity.id
_entity.type
_entity.pdbx_description
1 polymer ?
#
loop_
_entity_poly.entity_id
_entity_poly.type
_entity_poly.pdbx_seq_one_letter_code
_entity_poly.pdbx_strand_id
1 'polypeptide(L)'
;RRADFLASAPPCAALVLDTDAAAARWGAHAGRPGAILIAGTGSVGEALSADGRRVLVGGWGFGVGDEGSGAWIGQRALQLAQRALDGRAMPGALARAVWAVAGADRARLIAWAHGATASTLAPLAPLVFNTEASDPAARQILDDAATELAALAEALDPSSTLPLAVCGSVGQRLAPRLPAPLRQRCIEPAADAAQGALWMLQAQLNPHSPPPP
;
A
#
# COMPACT_ATOMS: atom_id res chain seq x y z
N ARG A 1 -8.02 -21.53 6.17
CA ARG A 1 -7.20 -21.49 4.92
C ARG A 1 -8.15 -21.61 3.71
N ARG A 2 -7.74 -21.28 2.48
CA ARG A 2 -8.62 -21.20 1.28
C ARG A 2 -9.65 -22.33 1.14
N ALA A 3 -9.23 -23.58 1.36
CA ALA A 3 -10.11 -24.75 1.30
C ALA A 3 -11.25 -24.69 2.33
N ASP A 4 -10.96 -24.27 3.56
CA ASP A 4 -11.96 -24.14 4.64
C ASP A 4 -13.00 -23.07 4.30
N PHE A 5 -12.56 -21.95 3.71
CA PHE A 5 -13.47 -20.89 3.26
C PHE A 5 -14.42 -21.42 2.17
N LEU A 6 -13.87 -22.10 1.16
CA LEU A 6 -14.67 -22.70 0.09
C LEU A 6 -15.62 -23.79 0.61
N ALA A 7 -15.19 -24.58 1.60
CA ALA A 7 -16.03 -25.59 2.25
C ALA A 7 -17.16 -24.98 3.08
N SER A 8 -16.97 -23.78 3.63
CA SER A 8 -18.00 -23.04 4.37
C SER A 8 -18.90 -22.16 3.50
N ALA A 9 -18.67 -22.12 2.18
CA ALA A 9 -19.41 -21.22 1.30
C ALA A 9 -20.89 -21.63 1.23
N PRO A 10 -21.83 -20.68 1.32
CA PRO A 10 -23.25 -20.98 1.15
C PRO A 10 -23.53 -21.48 -0.30
N PRO A 11 -24.64 -22.21 -0.52
CA PRO A 11 -25.04 -22.59 -1.86
C PRO A 11 -25.12 -21.37 -2.80
N CYS A 12 -24.29 -21.37 -3.84
CA CYS A 12 -24.21 -20.30 -4.83
C CYS A 12 -24.02 -20.90 -6.24
N ALA A 13 -24.46 -20.17 -7.27
CA ALA A 13 -24.36 -20.62 -8.66
C ALA A 13 -22.90 -20.67 -9.15
N ALA A 14 -22.05 -19.77 -8.65
CA ALA A 14 -20.62 -19.75 -8.88
C ALA A 14 -19.91 -18.97 -7.77
N LEU A 15 -18.64 -19.33 -7.53
CA LEU A 15 -17.79 -18.69 -6.52
C LEU A 15 -16.36 -18.55 -7.06
N VAL A 16 -15.82 -17.34 -6.99
CA VAL A 16 -14.42 -17.05 -7.31
C VAL A 16 -13.76 -16.44 -6.09
N LEU A 17 -12.62 -16.99 -5.70
CA LEU A 17 -11.82 -16.49 -4.58
C LEU A 17 -10.41 -16.17 -5.07
N ASP A 18 -10.01 -14.92 -4.91
CA ASP A 18 -8.66 -14.40 -5.19
C ASP A 18 -8.32 -13.34 -4.12
N THR A 19 -7.15 -12.70 -4.24
CA THR A 19 -6.70 -11.65 -3.31
C THR A 19 -7.42 -10.31 -3.56
N ASP A 20 -7.36 -9.44 -2.56
CA ASP A 20 -7.79 -8.03 -2.69
C ASP A 20 -6.97 -7.28 -3.75
N ALA A 21 -5.66 -7.54 -3.82
CA ALA A 21 -4.78 -7.01 -4.88
C ALA A 21 -5.25 -7.44 -6.28
N ALA A 22 -5.72 -8.69 -6.43
CA ALA A 22 -6.22 -9.19 -7.70
C ALA A 22 -7.50 -8.49 -8.09
N ALA A 23 -8.45 -8.38 -7.15
CA ALA A 23 -9.69 -7.67 -7.35
C ALA A 23 -9.44 -6.19 -7.70
N ALA A 24 -8.50 -5.53 -7.02
CA ALA A 24 -8.12 -4.16 -7.32
C ALA A 24 -7.44 -4.02 -8.70
N ARG A 25 -6.55 -4.94 -9.09
CA ARG A 25 -5.97 -4.99 -10.45
C ARG A 25 -7.04 -5.17 -11.51
N TRP A 26 -8.01 -6.05 -11.27
CA TRP A 26 -9.17 -6.24 -12.14
C TRP A 26 -9.98 -4.94 -12.29
N GLY A 27 -10.26 -4.24 -11.19
CA GLY A 27 -10.95 -2.96 -11.21
C GLY A 27 -10.16 -1.89 -11.96
N ALA A 28 -8.85 -1.81 -11.72
CA ALA A 28 -7.99 -0.83 -12.37
C ALA A 28 -7.89 -1.01 -13.89
N HIS A 29 -7.76 -2.27 -14.34
CA HIS A 29 -7.43 -2.58 -15.74
C HIS A 29 -8.59 -3.19 -16.54
N ALA A 30 -9.78 -3.31 -15.95
CA ALA A 30 -10.94 -3.96 -16.56
C ALA A 30 -10.60 -5.39 -17.05
N GLY A 31 -9.79 -6.12 -16.27
CA GLY A 31 -9.32 -7.47 -16.61
C GLY A 31 -8.17 -7.57 -17.61
N ARG A 32 -7.75 -6.45 -18.21
CA ARG A 32 -6.61 -6.41 -19.14
C ARG A 32 -5.26 -6.54 -18.41
N PRO A 33 -4.17 -6.86 -19.14
CA PRO A 33 -2.82 -6.79 -18.61
C PRO A 33 -2.49 -5.41 -18.05
N GLY A 34 -1.82 -5.37 -16.90
CA GLY A 34 -1.55 -4.15 -16.17
C GLY A 34 -1.03 -4.44 -14.76
N ALA A 35 -0.37 -3.45 -14.17
CA ALA A 35 0.16 -3.50 -12.81
C ALA A 35 -0.66 -2.61 -11.87
N ILE A 36 -0.79 -3.02 -10.62
CA ILE A 36 -1.33 -2.21 -9.53
C ILE A 36 -0.32 -2.17 -8.39
N LEU A 37 -0.12 -0.98 -7.84
CA LEU A 37 0.62 -0.75 -6.60
C LEU A 37 -0.34 -0.16 -5.59
N ILE A 38 -0.53 -0.84 -4.46
CA ILE A 38 -1.45 -0.43 -3.40
C ILE A 38 -0.61 -0.04 -2.18
N ALA A 39 -0.80 1.16 -1.67
CA ALA A 39 -0.24 1.58 -0.39
C ALA A 39 -1.29 2.30 0.47
N GLY A 40 -1.67 1.65 1.56
CA GLY A 40 -2.62 2.13 2.57
C GLY A 40 -2.05 1.86 3.96
N THR A 41 -2.76 1.07 4.79
CA THR A 41 -2.19 0.57 6.05
C THR A 41 -0.96 -0.30 5.80
N GLY A 42 -1.04 -1.24 4.86
CA GLY A 42 0.08 -2.03 4.32
C GLY A 42 0.40 -1.65 2.86
N SER A 43 1.30 -2.39 2.21
CA SER A 43 1.62 -2.17 0.80
C SER A 43 1.87 -3.47 0.04
N VAL A 44 1.40 -3.51 -1.21
CA VAL A 44 1.52 -4.67 -2.10
C VAL A 44 1.42 -4.25 -3.56
N GLY A 45 2.12 -4.97 -4.42
CA GLY A 45 2.01 -4.86 -5.87
C GLY A 45 1.49 -6.15 -6.50
N GLU A 46 0.66 -6.04 -7.53
CA GLU A 46 0.31 -7.16 -8.41
C GLU A 46 0.36 -6.75 -9.88
N ALA A 47 0.90 -7.60 -10.74
CA ALA A 47 0.90 -7.39 -12.18
C ALA A 47 0.35 -8.62 -12.93
N LEU A 48 -0.33 -8.34 -14.05
CA LEU A 48 -0.69 -9.33 -15.06
C LEU A 48 -0.03 -8.92 -16.39
N SER A 49 0.80 -9.80 -16.94
CA SER A 49 1.45 -9.62 -18.24
C SER A 49 0.54 -10.07 -19.40
N ALA A 50 0.84 -9.64 -20.63
CA ALA A 50 0.06 -9.98 -21.82
C ALA A 50 0.08 -11.48 -22.17
N ASP A 51 1.11 -12.20 -21.74
CA ASP A 51 1.23 -13.66 -21.83
C ASP A 51 0.44 -14.41 -20.74
N GLY A 52 -0.29 -13.68 -19.88
CA GLY A 52 -1.07 -14.23 -18.78
C GLY A 52 -0.28 -14.45 -17.49
N ARG A 53 1.02 -14.13 -17.44
CA ARG A 53 1.82 -14.30 -16.23
C ARG A 53 1.40 -13.31 -15.14
N ARG A 54 1.11 -13.83 -13.95
CA ARG A 54 0.85 -13.03 -12.73
C ARG A 54 2.10 -12.96 -11.85
N VAL A 55 2.35 -11.78 -11.28
CA VAL A 55 3.43 -11.54 -10.32
C VAL A 55 2.87 -10.75 -9.15
N LEU A 56 3.22 -11.16 -7.93
CA LEU A 56 2.94 -10.44 -6.69
C LEU A 56 4.28 -10.02 -6.06
N VAL A 57 4.39 -8.76 -5.64
CA VAL A 57 5.60 -8.22 -5.02
C VAL A 57 5.22 -7.45 -3.75
N GLY A 58 5.98 -7.63 -2.67
CA GLY A 58 5.62 -7.07 -1.37
C GLY A 58 4.44 -7.81 -0.74
N GLY A 59 3.70 -7.16 0.16
CA GLY A 59 2.58 -7.79 0.87
C GLY A 59 2.99 -8.90 1.85
N TRP A 60 4.24 -8.90 2.31
CA TRP A 60 4.73 -9.82 3.35
C TRP A 60 4.12 -9.55 4.73
N GLY A 61 3.47 -8.39 4.88
CA GLY A 61 2.77 -7.97 6.09
C GLY A 61 3.65 -7.19 7.07
N PHE A 62 2.97 -6.45 7.94
CA PHE A 62 3.59 -5.57 8.91
C PHE A 62 4.60 -6.29 9.83
N GLY A 63 5.73 -5.61 10.05
CA GLY A 63 6.83 -6.08 10.91
C GLY A 63 8.01 -6.66 10.15
N VAL A 64 7.78 -7.21 8.95
CA VAL A 64 8.84 -7.73 8.07
C VAL A 64 8.76 -7.22 6.63
N GLY A 65 7.62 -6.64 6.23
CA GLY A 65 7.45 -5.96 4.95
C GLY A 65 6.53 -4.74 5.08
N ASP A 66 5.65 -4.55 4.09
CA ASP A 66 4.78 -3.37 3.93
C ASP A 66 5.57 -2.06 3.78
N GLU A 67 6.72 -2.11 3.09
CA GLU A 67 7.57 -0.95 2.86
C GLU A 67 6.84 0.16 2.11
N GLY A 68 7.07 1.41 2.52
CA GLY A 68 6.40 2.59 1.98
C GLY A 68 4.90 2.72 2.32
N SER A 69 4.33 1.79 3.09
CA SER A 69 2.95 1.87 3.59
C SER A 69 2.79 2.91 4.72
N GLY A 70 1.53 3.16 5.10
CA GLY A 70 1.21 4.00 6.25
C GLY A 70 1.74 3.43 7.56
N ALA A 71 1.65 2.12 7.79
CA ALA A 71 2.22 1.50 8.99
C ALA A 71 3.74 1.64 9.03
N TRP A 72 4.41 1.49 7.89
CA TRP A 72 5.85 1.68 7.77
C TRP A 72 6.25 3.14 8.05
N ILE A 73 5.57 4.11 7.42
CA ILE A 73 5.79 5.54 7.65
C ILE A 73 5.57 5.89 9.13
N GLY A 74 4.48 5.39 9.72
CA GLY A 74 4.15 5.60 11.13
C GLY A 74 5.19 5.00 12.08
N GLN A 75 5.73 3.82 11.76
CA GLN A 75 6.80 3.20 12.54
C GLN A 75 8.07 4.05 12.51
N ARG A 76 8.46 4.59 11.35
CA ARG A 76 9.60 5.51 11.24
C ARG A 76 9.37 6.80 12.02
N ALA A 77 8.16 7.34 12.00
CA ALA A 77 7.79 8.51 12.80
C ALA A 77 7.91 8.24 14.31
N LEU A 78 7.45 7.07 14.78
CA LEU A 78 7.57 6.67 16.18
C LEU A 78 9.05 6.48 16.59
N GLN A 79 9.86 5.86 15.73
CA GLN A 79 11.30 5.70 15.96
C GLN A 79 12.01 7.06 16.05
N LEU A 80 11.67 8.01 15.18
CA LEU A 80 12.19 9.38 15.25
C LEU A 80 11.81 10.04 16.58
N ALA A 81 10.54 9.93 16.99
CA ALA A 81 10.06 10.50 18.24
C ALA A 81 10.76 9.89 19.47
N GLN A 82 11.06 8.58 19.45
CA GLN A 82 11.86 7.93 20.49
C GLN A 82 13.29 8.48 20.53
N ARG A 83 13.96 8.60 19.37
CA ARG A 83 15.31 9.15 19.28
C ARG A 83 15.37 10.62 19.71
N ALA A 84 14.34 11.40 19.40
CA ALA A 84 14.25 12.78 19.87
C ALA A 84 14.09 12.86 21.40
N LEU A 85 13.38 11.90 22.00
CA LEU A 85 13.12 11.87 23.43
C LEU A 85 14.38 11.54 24.25
N ASP A 86 15.29 10.72 23.69
CA ASP A 86 16.56 10.35 24.32
C ASP A 86 17.77 11.14 23.82
N GLY A 87 17.56 12.17 23.00
CA GLY A 87 18.60 13.11 22.55
C GLY A 87 19.41 12.66 21.34
N ARG A 88 19.09 11.52 20.71
CA ARG A 88 19.75 11.01 19.49
C ARG A 88 19.22 11.60 18.18
N ALA A 89 18.22 12.46 18.25
CA ALA A 89 17.68 13.22 17.13
C ALA A 89 17.16 14.59 17.62
N MET A 90 17.03 15.55 16.71
CA MET A 90 16.40 16.82 17.04
C MET A 90 14.89 16.63 17.29
N PRO A 91 14.32 17.28 18.32
CA PRO A 91 12.88 17.29 18.55
C PRO A 91 12.20 18.24 17.54
N GLY A 92 12.03 17.78 16.31
CA GLY A 92 11.34 18.51 15.23
C GLY A 92 9.82 18.61 15.41
N ALA A 93 9.15 19.20 14.43
CA ALA A 93 7.69 19.30 14.42
C ALA A 93 7.03 17.91 14.38
N LEU A 94 7.63 16.96 13.66
CA LEU A 94 7.15 15.59 13.58
C LEU A 94 7.24 14.88 14.94
N ALA A 95 8.39 14.95 15.61
CA ALA A 95 8.57 14.31 16.91
C ALA A 95 7.54 14.81 17.94
N ARG A 96 7.30 16.13 17.98
CA ARG A 96 6.27 16.74 18.85
C ARG A 96 4.86 16.28 18.49
N ALA A 97 4.53 16.20 17.20
CA ALA A 97 3.23 15.71 16.76
C ALA A 97 3.00 14.25 17.17
N VAL A 98 4.02 13.40 17.05
CA VAL A 98 3.93 12.00 17.50
C VAL A 98 3.80 11.91 19.02
N TRP A 99 4.55 12.70 19.80
CA TRP A 99 4.41 12.73 21.26
C TRP A 99 3.03 13.16 21.74
N ALA A 100 2.34 14.02 21.00
CA ALA A 100 0.96 14.40 21.31
C ALA A 100 -0.02 13.22 21.20
N VAL A 101 0.30 12.20 20.39
CA VAL A 101 -0.51 10.99 20.20
C VAL A 101 -0.03 9.84 21.08
N ALA A 102 1.27 9.57 21.09
CA ALA A 102 1.87 8.39 21.70
C ALA A 102 2.47 8.63 23.10
N GLY A 103 2.52 9.88 23.54
CA GLY A 103 3.09 10.31 24.82
C GLY A 103 4.45 11.01 24.70
N ALA A 104 4.67 11.99 25.56
CA ALA A 104 5.85 12.85 25.59
C ALA A 104 6.91 12.42 26.63
N ASP A 105 6.73 11.26 27.26
CA ASP A 105 7.68 10.68 28.22
C ASP A 105 7.96 9.21 27.88
N ARG A 106 9.06 8.68 28.44
CA ARG A 106 9.57 7.35 28.11
C ARG A 106 8.57 6.24 28.43
N ALA A 107 7.86 6.34 29.56
CA ALA A 107 6.95 5.29 29.99
C ALA A 107 5.74 5.20 29.05
N ARG A 108 5.15 6.35 28.70
CA ARG A 108 4.01 6.40 27.76
C ARG A 108 4.39 5.94 26.37
N LEU A 109 5.55 6.39 25.86
CA LEU A 109 5.99 6.00 24.52
C LEU A 109 6.29 4.50 24.42
N ILE A 110 6.87 3.89 25.47
CA ILE A 110 7.07 2.43 25.55
C ILE A 110 5.72 1.71 25.59
N ALA A 111 4.78 2.16 26.43
CA ALA A 111 3.46 1.55 26.54
C ALA A 111 2.70 1.60 25.20
N TRP A 112 2.75 2.73 24.49
CA TRP A 112 2.16 2.88 23.17
C TRP A 112 2.82 1.94 22.15
N ALA A 113 4.16 1.89 22.13
CA ALA A 113 4.92 1.03 21.22
C ALA A 113 4.66 -0.47 21.45
N HIS A 114 4.44 -0.89 22.69
CA HIS A 114 4.18 -2.29 23.02
C HIS A 114 2.85 -2.81 22.45
N GLY A 115 1.84 -1.95 22.39
CA GLY A 115 0.54 -2.26 21.76
C GLY A 115 0.48 -1.95 20.26
N ALA A 116 1.59 -1.53 19.65
CA ALA A 116 1.58 -1.04 18.28
C ALA A 116 1.33 -2.17 17.27
N THR A 117 0.28 -1.99 16.48
CA THR A 117 -0.06 -2.77 15.30
C THR A 117 -0.01 -1.88 14.06
N ALA A 118 -0.08 -2.50 12.87
CA ALA A 118 -0.19 -1.76 11.61
C ALA A 118 -1.33 -0.72 11.66
N SER A 119 -2.49 -1.11 12.20
CA SER A 119 -3.68 -0.25 12.30
C SER A 119 -3.54 0.92 13.28
N THR A 120 -2.64 0.83 14.27
CA THR A 120 -2.36 1.94 15.19
C THR A 120 -1.21 2.83 14.69
N LEU A 121 -0.30 2.27 13.89
CA LEU A 121 0.83 3.00 13.32
C LEU A 121 0.45 3.79 12.07
N ALA A 122 -0.36 3.21 11.18
CA ALA A 122 -0.79 3.89 9.96
C ALA A 122 -1.45 5.27 10.20
N PRO A 123 -2.25 5.47 11.27
CA PRO A 123 -2.74 6.79 11.67
C PRO A 123 -1.68 7.82 12.04
N LEU A 124 -0.42 7.45 12.25
CA LEU A 124 0.68 8.41 12.43
C LEU A 124 1.21 8.96 11.09
N ALA A 125 0.97 8.27 9.96
CA ALA A 125 1.47 8.71 8.67
C ALA A 125 0.99 10.12 8.25
N PRO A 126 -0.30 10.52 8.46
CA PRO A 126 -0.73 11.89 8.25
C PRO A 126 0.12 12.95 8.97
N LEU A 127 0.65 12.65 10.16
CA LEU A 127 1.52 13.59 10.89
C LEU A 127 2.82 13.86 10.12
N VAL A 128 3.39 12.83 9.48
CA VAL A 128 4.58 12.96 8.63
C VAL A 128 4.28 13.87 7.45
N PHE A 129 3.21 13.59 6.71
CA PHE A 129 2.83 14.45 5.60
C PHE A 129 2.52 15.90 6.02
N ASN A 130 1.83 16.10 7.15
CA ASN A 130 1.43 17.42 7.61
C ASN A 130 2.63 18.27 8.11
N THR A 131 3.73 17.62 8.49
CA THR A 131 4.93 18.30 9.00
C THR A 131 6.04 18.39 7.96
N GLU A 132 5.86 17.83 6.76
CA GLU A 132 6.88 17.78 5.71
C GLU A 132 7.46 19.16 5.34
N ALA A 133 6.61 20.18 5.22
CA ALA A 133 7.04 21.51 4.82
C ALA A 133 7.96 22.19 5.86
N SER A 134 7.89 21.76 7.12
CA SER A 134 8.57 22.38 8.26
C SER A 134 9.58 21.47 8.96
N ASP A 135 9.66 20.19 8.58
CA ASP A 135 10.51 19.19 9.22
C ASP A 135 11.27 18.34 8.18
N PRO A 136 12.60 18.52 8.04
CA PRO A 136 13.41 17.73 7.12
C PRO A 136 13.35 16.22 7.37
N ALA A 137 13.18 15.78 8.62
CA ALA A 137 13.08 14.36 8.93
C ALA A 137 11.75 13.78 8.42
N ALA A 138 10.67 14.56 8.42
CA ALA A 138 9.41 14.15 7.83
C ALA A 138 9.52 14.02 6.31
N ARG A 139 10.17 14.98 5.65
CA ARG A 139 10.46 14.88 4.20
C ARG A 139 11.26 13.63 3.87
N GLN A 140 12.34 13.36 4.60
CA GLN A 140 13.17 12.18 4.36
C GLN A 140 12.37 10.88 4.48
N ILE A 141 11.49 10.75 5.48
CA ILE A 141 10.66 9.54 5.64
C ILE A 141 9.73 9.35 4.43
N LEU A 142 9.18 10.42 3.85
CA LEU A 142 8.32 10.33 2.67
C LEU A 142 9.11 10.00 1.40
N ASP A 143 10.33 10.51 1.28
CA ASP A 143 11.23 10.20 0.16
C ASP A 143 11.70 8.73 0.21
N ASP A 144 12.03 8.24 1.41
CA ASP A 144 12.33 6.82 1.63
C ASP A 144 11.11 5.95 1.29
N ALA A 145 9.92 6.33 1.75
CA ALA A 145 8.68 5.60 1.44
C ALA A 145 8.40 5.57 -0.07
N ALA A 146 8.60 6.68 -0.78
CA ALA A 146 8.44 6.73 -2.23
C ALA A 146 9.48 5.86 -2.95
N THR A 147 10.70 5.76 -2.41
CA THR A 147 11.77 4.90 -2.94
C THR A 147 11.39 3.42 -2.82
N GLU A 148 10.88 3.00 -1.67
CA GLU A 148 10.41 1.63 -1.45
C GLU A 148 9.23 1.28 -2.38
N LEU A 149 8.27 2.19 -2.52
CA LEU A 149 7.14 2.01 -3.43
C LEU A 149 7.58 1.93 -4.91
N ALA A 150 8.58 2.71 -5.30
CA ALA A 150 9.17 2.64 -6.64
C ALA A 150 9.86 1.28 -6.88
N ALA A 151 10.62 0.79 -5.90
CA ALA A 151 11.28 -0.52 -5.99
C ALA A 151 10.26 -1.66 -6.13
N LEU A 152 9.13 -1.60 -5.41
CA LEU A 152 8.02 -2.54 -5.62
C LEU A 152 7.47 -2.48 -7.05
N ALA A 153 7.21 -1.27 -7.57
CA ALA A 153 6.69 -1.09 -8.92
C ALA A 153 7.65 -1.57 -10.01
N GLU A 154 8.95 -1.34 -9.85
CA GLU A 154 9.97 -1.81 -10.79
C GLU A 154 10.09 -3.34 -10.79
N ALA A 155 9.99 -3.97 -9.63
CA ALA A 155 10.01 -5.43 -9.50
C ALA A 155 8.75 -6.09 -10.10
N LEU A 156 7.61 -5.40 -10.12
CA LEU A 156 6.37 -5.91 -10.76
C LEU A 156 6.51 -6.05 -12.27
N ASP A 157 7.18 -5.09 -12.90
CA ASP A 157 7.35 -5.03 -14.34
C ASP A 157 8.73 -4.47 -14.71
N PRO A 158 9.78 -5.32 -14.68
CA PRO A 158 11.14 -4.89 -15.00
C PRO A 158 11.29 -4.35 -16.44
N SER A 159 10.42 -4.79 -17.36
CA SER A 159 10.36 -4.29 -18.74
C SER A 159 9.77 -2.88 -18.86
N SER A 160 9.12 -2.39 -17.81
CA SER A 160 8.47 -1.09 -17.76
C SER A 160 7.47 -0.80 -18.89
N THR A 161 6.70 -1.82 -19.28
CA THR A 161 5.74 -1.75 -20.39
C THR A 161 4.27 -1.70 -19.97
N LEU A 162 3.94 -2.17 -18.77
CA LEU A 162 2.56 -2.26 -18.31
C LEU A 162 2.02 -0.90 -17.85
N PRO A 163 0.73 -0.58 -18.08
CA PRO A 163 0.08 0.52 -17.39
C PRO A 163 0.08 0.25 -15.88
N LEU A 164 0.34 1.27 -15.07
CA LEU A 164 0.42 1.15 -13.61
C LEU A 164 -0.73 1.93 -12.96
N ALA A 165 -1.52 1.29 -12.11
CA ALA A 165 -2.46 1.99 -11.24
C ALA A 165 -1.86 2.12 -9.84
N VAL A 166 -1.79 3.34 -9.30
CA VAL A 166 -1.34 3.57 -7.91
C VAL A 166 -2.54 3.86 -7.04
N CYS A 167 -2.80 2.98 -6.08
CA CYS A 167 -4.00 2.97 -5.25
C CYS A 167 -3.67 3.08 -3.76
N GLY A 168 -4.70 3.36 -2.96
CA GLY A 168 -4.60 3.53 -1.51
C GLY A 168 -4.19 4.94 -1.10
N SER A 169 -4.60 5.35 0.10
CA SER A 169 -4.47 6.73 0.57
C SER A 169 -3.02 7.20 0.69
N VAL A 170 -2.08 6.30 0.96
CA VAL A 170 -0.65 6.64 1.02
C VAL A 170 -0.06 6.63 -0.38
N GLY A 171 -0.39 5.62 -1.19
CA GLY A 171 0.09 5.50 -2.58
C GLY A 171 -0.26 6.72 -3.41
N GLN A 172 -1.52 7.18 -3.36
CA GLN A 172 -1.97 8.37 -4.08
C GLN A 172 -1.22 9.64 -3.66
N ARG A 173 -0.91 9.79 -2.37
CA ARG A 173 -0.14 10.95 -1.87
C ARG A 173 1.34 10.90 -2.24
N LEU A 174 1.90 9.71 -2.40
CA LEU A 174 3.29 9.50 -2.80
C LEU A 174 3.48 9.37 -4.31
N ALA A 175 2.42 9.16 -5.10
CA ALA A 175 2.48 9.04 -6.54
C ALA A 175 3.25 10.20 -7.23
N PRO A 176 3.13 11.47 -6.82
CA PRO A 176 3.94 12.55 -7.38
C PRO A 176 5.45 12.44 -7.13
N ARG A 177 5.88 11.69 -6.10
CA ARG A 177 7.30 11.45 -5.77
C ARG A 177 7.92 10.28 -6.51
N LEU A 178 7.11 9.38 -7.07
CA LEU A 178 7.64 8.23 -7.82
C LEU A 178 8.52 8.71 -8.99
N PRO A 179 9.57 7.98 -9.39
CA PRO A 179 10.39 8.31 -10.55
C PRO A 179 9.56 8.61 -11.81
N ALA A 180 10.04 9.55 -12.64
CA ALA A 180 9.33 9.99 -13.84
C ALA A 180 8.90 8.84 -14.79
N PRO A 181 9.71 7.79 -15.04
CA PRO A 181 9.30 6.67 -15.88
C PRO A 181 8.08 5.91 -15.33
N LEU A 182 7.96 5.77 -14.02
CA LEU A 182 6.78 5.16 -13.38
C LEU A 182 5.57 6.08 -13.50
N ARG A 183 5.73 7.38 -13.18
CA ARG A 183 4.63 8.35 -13.24
C ARG A 183 4.03 8.49 -14.64
N GLN A 184 4.84 8.41 -15.68
CA GLN A 184 4.38 8.50 -17.08
C GLN A 184 3.48 7.32 -17.49
N ARG A 185 3.58 6.19 -16.79
CA ARG A 185 2.76 4.99 -17.01
C ARG A 185 1.58 4.91 -16.06
N CYS A 186 1.48 5.85 -15.11
CA CYS A 186 0.37 5.86 -14.17
C CYS A 186 -0.94 6.13 -14.91
N ILE A 187 -1.94 5.30 -14.63
CA ILE A 187 -3.30 5.48 -15.11
C ILE A 187 -4.25 5.66 -13.93
N GLU A 188 -5.39 6.29 -14.19
CA GLU A 188 -6.51 6.22 -13.26
C GLU A 188 -7.17 4.84 -13.34
N PRO A 189 -7.49 4.21 -12.19
CA PRO A 189 -8.22 2.94 -12.18
C PRO A 189 -9.58 3.08 -12.87
N ALA A 190 -9.95 2.13 -13.73
CA ALA A 190 -11.27 2.13 -14.36
C ALA A 190 -12.42 1.96 -13.35
N ALA A 191 -12.19 1.18 -12.30
CA ALA A 191 -13.11 0.98 -11.18
C ALA A 191 -12.36 0.54 -9.90
N ASP A 192 -13.12 0.43 -8.80
CA ASP A 192 -12.58 -0.05 -7.53
C ASP A 192 -12.48 -1.59 -7.46
N ALA A 193 -11.96 -2.09 -6.35
CA ALA A 193 -11.78 -3.53 -6.13
C ALA A 193 -13.10 -4.31 -6.04
N ALA A 194 -14.19 -3.69 -5.58
CA ALA A 194 -15.48 -4.36 -5.48
C ALA A 194 -16.05 -4.62 -6.89
N GLN A 195 -15.99 -3.62 -7.76
CA GLN A 195 -16.34 -3.77 -9.17
C GLN A 195 -15.39 -4.74 -9.89
N GLY A 196 -14.09 -4.70 -9.57
CA GLY A 196 -13.12 -5.65 -10.10
C GLY A 196 -13.44 -7.10 -9.72
N ALA A 197 -13.89 -7.36 -8.50
CA ALA A 197 -14.34 -8.70 -8.08
C ALA A 197 -15.58 -9.17 -8.86
N LEU A 198 -16.51 -8.28 -9.18
CA LEU A 198 -17.67 -8.60 -10.02
C LEU A 198 -17.24 -8.95 -11.45
N TRP A 199 -16.34 -8.18 -12.05
CA TRP A 199 -15.81 -8.46 -13.39
C TRP A 199 -15.04 -9.78 -13.44
N MET A 200 -14.28 -10.09 -12.39
CA MET A 200 -13.59 -11.38 -12.26
C MET A 200 -14.57 -12.55 -12.25
N LEU A 201 -15.68 -12.46 -11.51
CA LEU A 201 -16.73 -13.48 -11.49
C LEU A 201 -17.41 -13.62 -12.87
N GLN A 202 -17.73 -12.49 -13.52
CA GLN A 202 -18.35 -12.49 -14.85
C GLN A 202 -17.47 -13.14 -15.91
N ALA A 203 -16.16 -12.87 -15.89
CA ALA A 203 -15.20 -13.46 -16.83
C ALA A 203 -15.10 -15.00 -16.69
N GLN A 204 -15.23 -15.54 -15.47
CA GLN A 204 -15.28 -17.00 -15.27
C GLN A 204 -16.59 -17.62 -15.74
N LEU A 205 -17.72 -16.93 -15.52
CA LEU A 205 -19.02 -17.41 -15.98
C LEU A 205 -19.15 -17.36 -17.51
N ASN A 206 -18.55 -16.35 -18.15
CA ASN A 206 -18.65 -16.12 -19.59
C ASN A 206 -17.26 -15.86 -20.21
N PRO A 207 -16.44 -16.88 -20.43
CA PRO A 207 -15.06 -16.72 -20.91
C PRO A 207 -14.93 -16.15 -22.33
N HIS A 208 -16.03 -16.09 -23.08
CA HIS A 208 -16.10 -15.51 -24.43
C HIS A 208 -16.69 -14.10 -24.48
N SER A 209 -17.09 -13.53 -23.33
CA SER A 209 -17.59 -12.15 -23.29
C SER A 209 -16.44 -11.16 -23.47
N PRO A 210 -16.67 -10.05 -24.20
CA PRO A 210 -15.68 -8.99 -24.30
C PRO A 210 -15.35 -8.42 -22.91
N PRO A 211 -14.13 -7.89 -22.70
CA PRO A 211 -13.76 -7.25 -21.45
C PRO A 211 -14.72 -6.09 -21.14
N PRO A 212 -14.92 -5.76 -19.85
CA PRO A 212 -15.77 -4.65 -19.45
C PRO A 212 -15.29 -3.31 -20.05
N PRO A 213 -16.23 -2.37 -20.28
CA PRO A 213 -15.95 -1.10 -20.94
C PRO A 213 -14.96 -0.22 -20.18
#